data_AF-A0AA85EN05-F1
#
_entry.id   AF-A0AA85EN05-F1
#
_cell.length_a   1.000
_cell.length_b   1.000
_cell.length_c   1.000
_cell.angle_alpha   90.00
_cell.angle_beta   90.00
_cell.angle_gamma   90.00
#
_symmetry.space_group_name_H-M   'P 1'
#
loop_
_entity.id
_entity.type
_entity.pdbx_description
1 polymer ?
#
loop_
_entity_poly.entity_id
_entity_poly.type
_entity_poly.pdbx_seq_one_letter_code
_entity_poly.pdbx_strand_id
1 'polypeptide(L)' 'MENTKPTGMRRASHWSTEVENAYRFQLAGYRDEVEYFNYNNADPEKWTNTGFVKKLKRRDDKDIPKCKLYVY' A
#
# COMPACT_ATOMS: atom_id res chain seq x y z
N MET A 1 2.38 -10.09 13.39
CA MET A 1 1.66 -8.92 13.94
C MET A 1 0.21 -9.33 14.15
N GLU A 2 -0.37 -9.01 15.30
CA GLU A 2 -1.78 -9.36 15.56
C GLU A 2 -2.70 -8.78 14.47
N ASN A 3 -3.72 -9.54 14.11
CA ASN A 3 -4.71 -9.19 13.10
C ASN A 3 -5.73 -8.20 13.69
N THR A 4 -5.23 -7.07 14.21
CA THR A 4 -6.06 -6.03 14.82
C THR A 4 -6.83 -5.29 13.74
N LYS A 5 -8.16 -5.30 13.86
CA LYS A 5 -9.01 -4.48 13.00
C LYS A 5 -9.05 -3.06 13.57
N PRO A 6 -9.01 -2.02 12.72
CA PRO A 6 -9.12 -0.65 13.17
C PRO A 6 -10.47 -0.44 13.87
N THR A 7 -10.44 0.27 14.99
CA THR A 7 -11.63 0.57 15.81
C THR A 7 -12.38 1.81 15.33
N GLY A 8 -11.74 2.64 14.49
CA GLY A 8 -12.33 3.85 13.92
C GLY A 8 -11.47 4.45 12.82
N MET A 9 -11.95 5.52 12.18
CA MET A 9 -11.25 6.25 11.12
C MET A 9 -11.27 7.76 11.45
N ARG A 10 -10.12 8.41 11.27
CA ARG A 10 -10.02 9.88 11.28
C ARG A 10 -9.47 10.37 9.95
N ARG A 11 -9.90 11.55 9.52
CA ARG A 11 -9.34 12.22 8.35
C ARG A 11 -8.07 12.97 8.74
N ALA A 12 -7.04 12.84 7.91
CA ALA A 12 -5.84 13.65 8.05
C ALA A 12 -6.15 15.13 7.79
N SER A 13 -5.58 16.01 8.61
CA SER A 13 -5.72 17.47 8.46
C SER A 13 -4.52 18.13 7.80
N HIS A 14 -3.34 17.51 7.87
CA HIS A 14 -2.09 18.02 7.31
C HIS A 14 -1.28 16.87 6.69
N TRP A 15 -0.41 17.19 5.73
CA TRP A 15 0.49 16.21 5.14
C TRP A 15 1.63 15.88 6.11
N SER A 16 1.78 14.60 6.46
CA SER A 16 2.87 14.07 7.28
C SER A 16 3.40 12.79 6.65
N THR A 17 4.52 12.29 7.17
CA THR A 17 5.10 11.03 6.68
C THR A 17 4.17 9.83 6.88
N GLU A 18 3.39 9.84 7.96
CA GLU A 18 2.35 8.85 8.23
C GLU A 18 1.22 8.93 7.19
N VAL A 19 0.75 10.14 6.86
CA VAL A 19 -0.32 10.37 5.87
C VAL A 19 0.13 9.98 4.47
N GLU A 20 1.36 10.31 4.08
CA GLU A 20 1.97 9.90 2.81
C GLU A 20 2.01 8.37 2.68
N ASN A 21 2.49 7.68 3.73
CA ASN A 21 2.57 6.22 3.71
C ASN A 21 1.17 5.60 3.69
N ALA A 22 0.23 6.09 4.51
CA ALA A 22 -1.16 5.64 4.50
C ALA A 22 -1.81 5.81 3.11
N TYR A 23 -1.58 6.96 2.46
CA TYR A 23 -2.04 7.23 1.10
C TYR A 23 -1.49 6.21 0.09
N ARG A 24 -0.19 5.88 0.16
CA ARG A 24 0.43 4.86 -0.72
C ARG A 24 -0.17 3.47 -0.53
N PHE A 25 -0.40 3.03 0.72
CA PHE A 25 -1.07 1.75 0.99
C PHE A 25 -2.48 1.73 0.40
N GLN A 26 -3.24 2.81 0.60
CA GLN A 26 -4.62 2.93 0.11
C GLN A 26 -4.71 2.91 -1.41
N LEU A 27 -3.79 3.60 -2.12
CA LEU A 27 -3.69 3.52 -3.59
C LEU A 27 -3.41 2.11 -4.11
N ALA A 28 -2.68 1.31 -3.34
CA ALA A 28 -2.36 -0.08 -3.68
C ALA A 28 -3.48 -1.07 -3.29
N GLY A 29 -4.56 -0.60 -2.64
CA GLY A 29 -5.71 -1.41 -2.25
C GLY A 29 -5.62 -2.01 -0.83
N TYR A 30 -4.74 -1.47 0.01
CA TYR A 30 -4.59 -1.86 1.42
C TYR A 30 -4.95 -0.70 2.34
N ARG A 31 -5.50 -0.98 3.53
CA ARG A 31 -5.82 0.07 4.49
C ARG A 31 -4.57 0.64 5.15
N ASP A 32 -3.61 -0.22 5.48
CA ASP A 32 -2.40 0.10 6.23
C ASP A 32 -1.28 -0.93 5.97
N GLU A 33 -0.13 -0.72 6.63
CA GLU A 33 1.04 -1.60 6.58
C GLU A 33 0.74 -3.00 7.14
N VAL A 34 -0.14 -3.11 8.13
CA VAL A 34 -0.49 -4.40 8.76
C VAL A 34 -1.29 -5.26 7.80
N GLU A 35 -2.27 -4.69 7.09
CA GLU A 35 -3.00 -5.41 6.06
C GLU A 35 -2.10 -5.82 4.89
N TYR A 36 -1.17 -4.95 4.48
CA TYR A 36 -0.18 -5.28 3.46
C TYR A 36 0.69 -6.47 3.89
N PHE A 37 1.23 -6.43 5.11
CA PHE A 37 2.03 -7.50 5.67
C PHE A 37 1.22 -8.80 5.77
N ASN A 38 -0.01 -8.75 6.29
CA ASN A 38 -0.84 -9.95 6.43
C ASN A 38 -1.23 -10.56 5.08
N TYR A 39 -1.40 -9.75 4.03
CA TYR A 39 -1.72 -10.24 2.68
C TYR A 39 -0.50 -10.79 1.94
N ASN A 40 0.65 -10.12 2.04
CA ASN A 40 1.86 -10.48 1.29
C ASN A 40 2.87 -11.32 2.07
N ASN A 41 2.67 -11.46 3.38
CA ASN A 41 3.60 -12.06 4.35
C ASN A 41 5.02 -11.46 4.24
N ALA A 42 5.11 -10.15 3.96
CA ALA A 42 6.35 -9.44 3.72
C ALA A 42 6.21 -7.96 4.07
N ASP A 43 7.29 -7.38 4.60
CA ASP A 43 7.36 -5.94 4.83
C ASP A 43 7.46 -5.14 3.52
N PRO A 44 6.86 -3.94 3.46
CA PRO A 44 6.96 -3.08 2.31
C PRO A 44 8.38 -2.54 2.15
N GLU A 45 8.86 -2.45 0.91
CA GLU A 45 10.17 -1.84 0.63
C GLU A 45 10.08 -0.33 0.89
N LYS A 46 10.97 0.21 1.73
CA LYS A 46 11.03 1.64 2.08
C LYS A 46 12.34 2.26 1.59
N TRP A 47 12.32 3.53 1.20
CA TRP A 47 13.54 4.29 0.90
C TRP A 47 14.33 4.53 2.18
N THR A 48 15.64 4.24 2.16
CA THR A 48 16.52 4.40 3.34
C THR A 48 16.62 5.84 3.85
N ASN A 49 16.51 6.82 2.95
CA ASN A 49 16.75 8.22 3.29
C ASN A 49 15.51 8.93 3.85
N THR A 50 14.31 8.51 3.44
CA THR A 50 13.05 9.19 3.77
C THR A 50 12.08 8.32 4.56
N GLY A 51 12.27 7.01 4.59
CA GLY A 51 11.35 6.06 5.22
C GLY A 51 10.03 5.88 4.47
N PHE A 52 9.87 6.50 3.29
CA PHE A 52 8.67 6.35 2.47
C PHE A 52 8.61 5.01 1.79
N VAL A 53 7.40 4.48 1.66
CA VAL A 53 7.13 3.26 0.91
C VAL A 53 7.58 3.43 -0.54
N LYS A 54 8.59 2.66 -0.94
CA LYS A 54 9.20 2.66 -2.27
C LYS A 54 8.39 1.84 -3.26
N LYS A 55 7.95 0.64 -2.86
CA LYS A 55 7.25 -0.30 -3.73
C LYS A 55 6.23 -1.11 -2.93
N LEU A 56 5.04 -1.30 -3.52
CA LEU A 56 3.98 -2.17 -3.01
C LEU A 56 3.49 -3.09 -4.11
N LYS A 57 3.27 -4.36 -3.78
CA LYS A 57 2.49 -5.28 -4.63
C LYS A 57 1.01 -4.93 -4.47
N ARG A 58 0.30 -4.58 -5.53
CA ARG A 58 -1.13 -4.22 -5.43
C ARG A 58 -1.97 -5.43 -5.05
N ARG A 59 -3.08 -5.20 -4.33
CA ARG A 59 -4.05 -6.24 -4.01
C ARG A 59 -4.84 -6.68 -5.24
N ASP A 60 -5.15 -5.72 -6.11
CA ASP A 60 -5.93 -5.90 -7.32
C ASP A 60 -5.02 -5.91 -8.56
N ASP A 61 -4.42 -7.05 -8.88
CA ASP A 61 -3.84 -7.29 -10.21
C ASP A 61 -4.97 -7.56 -11.22
N LYS A 62 -5.85 -6.57 -11.46
CA LYS A 62 -6.92 -6.63 -12.47
C LYS A 62 -6.48 -6.14 -13.86
N ASP A 63 -5.22 -5.76 -14.02
CA ASP A 63 -4.73 -5.13 -15.25
C ASP A 63 -4.11 -6.11 -16.26
N ILE A 64 -3.77 -7.34 -15.84
CA ILE A 64 -3.24 -8.39 -16.73
C ILE A 64 -4.16 -8.67 -17.93
N PRO A 65 -5.50 -8.79 -17.79
CA PRO A 65 -6.37 -9.07 -18.93
C PRO A 65 -6.58 -7.87 -19.87
N LYS A 66 -6.13 -6.66 -19.50
CA LYS A 66 -6.31 -5.43 -20.30
C LYS A 66 -5.03 -4.97 -21.02
N CYS A 67 -3.90 -5.62 -20.75
CA CYS A 67 -2.65 -5.37 -21.46
C CYS A 67 -2.77 -5.84 -22.91
N LYS A 68 -2.97 -4.88 -23.83
CA LYS A 68 -2.88 -5.14 -25.26
C LYS A 68 -1.40 -5.25 -25.64
N LEU A 69 -0.98 -6.44 -26.03
CA LEU A 69 0.31 -6.65 -26.67
C LEU A 69 0.15 -6.29 -28.16
N TYR A 70 0.83 -5.24 -28.60
CA TYR A 70 0.96 -4.96 -30.03
C TYR A 70 2.15 -5.77 -30.55
N VAL A 71 1.87 -6.66 -31.50
CA VAL A 71 2.89 -7.42 -32.23
C VAL A 71 3.22 -6.63 -33.48
N TYR A 72 4.51 -6.48 -33.77
CA TYR A 72 5.04 -5.94 -35.03
C TYR A 72 5.44 -7.09 -35.94
#